data_AF-A0A2G1Y922-F1
#
_entry.id   AF-A0A2G1Y922-F1
#
_cell.length_a   1.000
_cell.length_b   1.000
_cell.length_c   1.000
_cell.angle_alpha   90.00
_cell.angle_beta   90.00
_cell.angle_gamma   90.00
#
_symmetry.space_group_name_H-M   'P 1'
#
loop_
_entity.id
_entity.type
_entity.pdbx_description
1 polymer ?
#
loop_
_entity_poly.entity_id
_entity_poly.type
_entity_poly.pdbx_seq_one_letter_code
_entity_poly.pdbx_strand_id
1 'polypeptide(L)'
;MKLFPSKRKGSVNLRNLPDKSLDTLRRLSDEDLHEYIAGWREGTADYIAGMRELDRRTSTPISVRSWVAIVLSSVAILVSIVQLFID
;
A
#
# COMPACT_ATOMS: atom_id res chain seq x y z
N MET A 1 16.03 -19.10 6.39
CA MET A 1 15.09 -18.59 5.38
C MET A 1 13.71 -19.16 5.69
N LYS A 2 12.82 -18.40 6.34
CA LYS A 2 11.48 -18.90 6.74
C LYS A 2 10.55 -18.78 5.54
N LEU A 3 10.25 -19.91 4.90
CA LEU A 3 9.12 -20.02 3.98
C LEU A 3 7.83 -19.85 4.79
N PHE A 4 7.14 -18.73 4.61
CA PHE A 4 5.79 -18.58 5.13
C PHE A 4 4.87 -19.45 4.28
N PRO A 5 4.17 -20.43 4.88
CA PRO A 5 3.27 -21.28 4.11
C PRO A 5 2.13 -20.40 3.59
N SER A 6 1.90 -20.42 2.27
CA SER A 6 0.67 -19.91 1.68
C SER A 6 -0.47 -20.82 2.14
N LYS A 7 -1.00 -20.53 3.34
CA LYS A 7 -2.28 -21.09 3.75
C LYS A 7 -3.30 -20.54 2.76
N ARG A 8 -3.72 -21.39 1.81
CA ARG A 8 -5.06 -21.32 1.23
C ARG A 8 -6.02 -21.43 2.42
N LYS A 9 -6.38 -20.30 2.99
CA LYS A 9 -7.23 -20.21 4.17
C LYS A 9 -8.63 -20.08 3.62
N GLY A 10 -9.42 -21.14 3.80
CA GLY A 10 -10.74 -21.30 3.21
C GLY A 10 -11.56 -20.02 3.27
N SER A 11 -12.27 -19.74 2.17
CA SER A 11 -13.25 -18.66 1.96
C SER A 11 -13.54 -17.90 3.25
N VAL A 12 -12.72 -16.88 3.54
CA VAL A 12 -13.00 -15.99 4.67
C VAL A 12 -14.36 -15.38 4.33
N ASN A 13 -15.34 -15.53 5.22
CA ASN A 13 -16.65 -14.95 4.98
C ASN A 13 -16.51 -13.43 5.12
N LEU A 14 -16.15 -12.75 4.03
CA LEU A 14 -15.79 -11.32 3.99
C LEU A 14 -16.93 -10.42 4.47
N ARG A 15 -18.17 -10.92 4.46
CA ARG A 15 -19.36 -10.26 5.04
C ARG A 15 -19.40 -10.27 6.57
N ASN A 16 -18.72 -11.23 7.21
CA ASN A 16 -18.67 -11.44 8.65
C ASN A 16 -17.21 -11.57 9.13
N LEU A 17 -16.39 -10.55 8.86
CA LEU A 17 -15.11 -10.45 9.55
C LEU A 17 -15.38 -10.35 11.06
N PRO A 18 -14.69 -11.17 11.89
CA PRO A 18 -14.92 -11.22 13.34
C PRO A 18 -14.62 -9.86 14.00
N ASP A 19 -13.80 -9.06 13.33
CA ASP A 19 -13.50 -7.70 13.70
C ASP A 19 -13.34 -6.89 12.40
N LYS A 20 -14.27 -5.97 12.12
CA LYS A 20 -14.26 -5.06 10.95
C LYS A 20 -13.16 -3.98 11.06
N SER A 21 -12.17 -4.21 11.90
CA SER A 21 -11.08 -3.29 12.16
C SER A 21 -10.10 -3.22 10.99
N LEU A 22 -9.46 -2.07 10.85
CA LEU A 22 -8.44 -1.80 9.82
C LEU A 22 -7.27 -2.80 9.87
N ASP A 23 -6.96 -3.36 11.03
CA ASP A 23 -5.90 -4.36 11.19
C ASP A 23 -6.25 -5.70 10.55
N THR A 24 -7.53 -6.06 10.48
CA THR A 24 -7.97 -7.26 9.76
C THR A 24 -7.87 -7.04 8.25
N LEU A 25 -8.25 -5.86 7.75
CA LEU A 25 -8.14 -5.50 6.33
C LEU A 25 -6.67 -5.47 5.84
N ARG A 26 -5.74 -5.05 6.68
CA ARG A 26 -4.30 -5.08 6.38
C ARG A 26 -3.74 -6.48 6.17
N ARG A 27 -4.38 -7.51 6.72
CA ARG A 27 -3.95 -8.91 6.62
C ARG A 27 -4.55 -9.64 5.41
N LEU A 28 -5.51 -9.04 4.71
CA LEU A 28 -6.10 -9.59 3.49
C LEU A 28 -5.10 -9.53 2.34
N SER A 29 -5.14 -10.53 1.45
CA SER A 29 -4.46 -10.44 0.15
C SER A 29 -5.12 -9.35 -0.71
N ASP A 30 -4.45 -8.91 -1.78
CA ASP A 30 -5.03 -7.90 -2.68
C ASP A 30 -6.34 -8.40 -3.33
N GLU A 31 -6.38 -9.69 -3.72
CA GLU A 31 -7.58 -10.34 -4.26
C GLU A 31 -8.71 -10.36 -3.24
N ASP A 32 -8.43 -10.78 -1.99
CA ASP A 32 -9.44 -10.80 -0.92
C ASP A 32 -9.93 -9.39 -0.55
N LEU A 33 -9.06 -8.38 -0.67
CA LEU A 33 -9.42 -6.98 -0.41
C LEU A 33 -10.37 -6.45 -1.49
N HIS A 34 -10.14 -6.78 -2.76
CA HIS A 34 -11.05 -6.43 -3.85
C HIS A 34 -12.39 -7.15 -3.71
N GLU A 35 -12.39 -8.43 -3.37
CA GLU A 35 -13.62 -9.20 -3.13
C GLU A 35 -14.39 -8.64 -1.92
N TYR A 36 -13.68 -8.22 -0.86
CA TYR A 36 -14.28 -7.57 0.30
C TYR A 36 -15.00 -6.28 -0.12
N ILE A 37 -14.32 -5.38 -0.84
CA ILE A 37 -14.89 -4.10 -1.31
C ILE A 37 -16.10 -4.34 -2.21
N ALA A 38 -16.04 -5.29 -3.13
CA ALA A 38 -17.15 -5.65 -4.03
C ALA A 38 -18.38 -6.19 -3.30
N GLY A 39 -18.19 -6.73 -2.08
CA GLY A 39 -19.26 -7.21 -1.21
C GLY A 39 -20.06 -6.11 -0.52
N TRP A 40 -19.60 -4.86 -0.55
CA TRP A 40 -20.23 -3.72 0.12
C TRP A 40 -20.73 -2.67 -0.87
N ARG A 41 -21.85 -2.02 -0.54
CA ARG A 41 -22.38 -0.92 -1.33
C ARG A 41 -21.47 0.30 -1.22
N GLU A 42 -21.28 1.01 -2.33
CA GLU A 42 -20.54 2.26 -2.37
C GLU A 42 -21.07 3.26 -1.33
N GLY A 43 -20.15 3.93 -0.64
CA GLY A 43 -20.48 4.92 0.40
C GLY A 43 -20.80 4.35 1.78
N THR A 44 -20.83 3.02 1.96
CA THR A 44 -20.90 2.42 3.29
C THR A 44 -19.57 2.52 4.02
N ALA A 45 -19.58 2.53 5.36
CA ALA A 45 -18.38 2.64 6.17
C ALA A 45 -17.35 1.53 5.86
N ASP A 46 -17.84 0.30 5.61
CA ASP A 46 -17.02 -0.86 5.27
C ASP A 46 -16.39 -0.73 3.88
N TYR A 47 -17.13 -0.21 2.90
CA TYR A 47 -16.61 0.13 1.57
C TYR A 47 -15.51 1.19 1.65
N ILE A 48 -15.73 2.25 2.42
CA ILE A 48 -14.75 3.33 2.60
C ILE A 48 -13.48 2.81 3.28
N ALA A 49 -13.61 1.92 4.28
CA ALA A 49 -12.47 1.31 4.96
C ALA A 49 -11.62 0.44 4.02
N GLY A 50 -12.28 -0.38 3.19
CA GLY A 50 -11.60 -1.20 2.17
C GLY A 50 -10.89 -0.34 1.12
N MET A 51 -11.58 0.68 0.59
CA MET A 51 -11.01 1.62 -0.38
C MET A 51 -9.80 2.38 0.17
N ARG A 52 -9.84 2.81 1.44
CA ARG A 52 -8.71 3.50 2.08
C ARG A 52 -7.49 2.60 2.23
N GLU A 53 -7.68 1.32 2.51
CA GLU A 53 -6.58 0.36 2.57
C GLU A 53 -6.01 0.06 1.17
N LEU A 54 -6.86 -0.01 0.14
CA LEU A 54 -6.42 -0.16 -1.25
C LEU A 54 -5.59 1.05 -1.71
N ASP A 55 -6.03 2.26 -1.38
CA ASP A 55 -5.30 3.50 -1.66
C ASP A 55 -3.97 3.56 -0.90
N ARG A 56 -3.93 3.09 0.36
CA ARG A 56 -2.67 2.95 1.11
C ARG A 56 -1.67 2.03 0.40
N ARG A 57 -2.12 0.88 -0.11
CA ARG A 57 -1.26 -0.07 -0.84
C ARG A 57 -0.75 0.54 -2.15
N THR A 58 -1.61 1.28 -2.85
CA THR A 58 -1.28 1.90 -4.15
C THR A 58 -0.41 3.16 -4.01
N SER A 59 -0.53 3.89 -2.90
CA SER A 59 0.28 5.09 -2.61
C SER A 59 1.68 4.77 -2.07
N THR A 60 1.89 3.59 -1.48
CA THR A 60 3.20 3.14 -0.99
C THR A 60 4.31 3.20 -2.06
N PRO A 61 4.12 2.70 -3.31
CA PRO A 61 5.14 2.82 -4.36
C PRO A 61 5.38 4.25 -4.85
N ILE A 62 4.39 5.16 -4.70
CA ILE A 62 4.53 6.58 -5.08
C ILE A 62 5.48 7.29 -4.11
N SER A 63 5.37 7.05 -2.80
CA SER A 63 6.26 7.65 -1.81
C SER A 63 7.73 7.27 -2.02
N VAL A 64 8.00 6.01 -2.41
CA VAL A 64 9.36 5.55 -2.71
C VAL A 64 9.91 6.21 -3.97
N ARG A 65 9.11 6.29 -5.05
CA ARG A 65 9.51 6.99 -6.29
C ARG A 65 9.79 8.47 -6.06
N SER A 66 8.92 9.15 -5.31
CA SER A 66 9.11 10.57 -4.98
C SER A 66 10.39 10.79 -4.17
N TRP A 67 10.70 9.92 -3.20
CA TRP A 67 11.93 10.06 -2.42
C TRP A 67 13.20 9.87 -3.27
N VAL A 68 13.20 8.90 -4.19
CA VAL A 68 14.30 8.69 -5.14
C VAL A 68 14.52 9.93 -6.01
N ALA A 69 13.44 10.54 -6.52
CA ALA A 69 13.53 11.75 -7.33
C ALA A 69 14.10 12.95 -6.54
N ILE A 70 13.73 13.10 -5.27
CA ILE A 70 14.27 14.14 -4.39
C ILE A 70 15.77 13.92 -4.18
N VAL A 71 16.19 12.70 -3.85
CA VAL A 71 17.61 12.37 -3.63
C VAL A 71 18.43 12.64 -4.90
N LEU A 72 17.96 12.19 -6.07
CA LEU A 72 18.65 12.44 -7.33
C LEU A 72 18.79 13.93 -7.64
N SER A 73 17.74 14.72 -7.37
CA SER A 73 17.77 16.17 -7.56
C SER A 73 18.78 16.83 -6.61
N SER A 74 18.84 16.42 -5.34
CA SER A 74 19.84 16.93 -4.39
C SER A 74 21.28 16.61 -4.80
N VAL A 75 21.53 15.39 -5.31
CA VAL A 75 22.85 14.99 -5.81
C VAL A 75 23.26 15.83 -7.02
N ALA A 76 22.35 16.04 -7.97
CA ALA A 76 22.62 16.86 -9.15
C ALA A 76 23.01 18.31 -8.77
N ILE A 77 22.32 18.90 -7.79
CA ILE A 77 22.65 20.23 -7.27
C ILE A 77 24.06 20.24 -6.66
N LEU A 78 24.39 19.26 -5.82
CA LEU A 78 25.72 19.17 -5.19
C LEU A 78 26.84 19.04 -6.22
N VAL A 79 26.67 18.18 -7.23
CA VAL A 79 27.63 18.04 -8.32
C VAL A 79 27.81 19.36 -9.06
N SER A 80 26.72 20.07 -9.34
CA SER A 80 26.77 21.37 -10.01
C SER A 80 27.51 22.44 -9.20
N ILE A 81 27.39 22.42 -7.87
CA ILE A 81 28.11 23.34 -6.98
C ILE A 81 29.61 22.99 -6.96
N VAL A 82 29.95 21.71 -6.80
CA VAL A 82 31.36 21.26 -6.76
C VAL A 82 32.07 21.60 -8.06
N GLN A 83 31.40 21.42 -9.20
CA GLN A 83 31.94 21.78 -10.51
C GLN A 83 32.36 23.26 -10.57
N LEU A 84 31.58 24.17 -9.97
CA LEU A 84 31.86 25.61 -9.94
C LEU A 84 33.11 25.99 -9.12
N PHE A 85 33.62 25.09 -8.27
CA PHE A 85 34.85 25.29 -7.50
C PHE A 85 36.05 24.54 -8.07
N ILE A 86 35.83 23.59 -8.99
CA ILE A 86 36.87 22.82 -9.67
C ILE A 86 37.26 23.49 -10.99
N ASP A 87 36.31 24.12 -11.67
CA ASP A 87 36.54 25.04 -12.81
C ASP A 87 37.07 26.40 -12.33
#